data_AF-A0A183JQ53-F1
#
_entry.id   AF-A0A183JQ53-F1
#
_cell.length_a   1.000
_cell.length_b   1.000
_cell.length_c   1.000
_cell.angle_alpha   90.00
_cell.angle_beta   90.00
_cell.angle_gamma   90.00
#
_symmetry.space_group_name_H-M   'P 1'
#
loop_
_entity.id
_entity.type
_entity.pdbx_description
1 polymer ?
#
loop_
_entity_poly.entity_id
_entity_poly.type
_entity_poly.pdbx_seq_one_letter_code
_entity_poly.pdbx_strand_id
1 'polypeptide(L)'
;MTTLNNRFQVLQTLIEEEETNMENNWKVTKEALTAKCQEVLNLKKHHHKEWISMDTLDKIQESKNKKTATNNSRTRTEKVKGQAEYTEANKQLKRSIRVDKQNYVKDSGKLHEKEI
;
A
#
# COMPACT_ATOMS: atom_id res chain seq x y z
N MET A 1 3.92 67.63 -11.40
CA MET A 1 5.30 67.13 -11.58
C MET A 1 5.19 65.79 -12.28
N THR A 2 5.18 65.81 -13.61
CA THR A 2 4.92 64.64 -14.46
C THR A 2 6.22 63.84 -14.61
N THR A 3 6.24 62.62 -14.07
CA THR A 3 7.39 61.71 -14.15
C THR A 3 7.57 61.26 -15.60
N LEU A 4 8.68 61.62 -16.23
CA LEU A 4 9.01 61.24 -17.60
C LEU A 4 9.47 59.78 -17.61
N ASN A 5 8.53 58.85 -17.79
CA ASN A 5 8.84 57.42 -17.76
C ASN A 5 9.62 57.04 -19.04
N ASN A 6 10.86 56.56 -18.87
CA ASN A 6 11.74 56.20 -19.98
C ASN A 6 11.32 54.82 -20.54
N ARG A 7 11.45 54.60 -21.86
CA ARG A 7 11.19 53.32 -22.53
C ARG A 7 11.94 52.15 -21.88
N PHE A 8 13.12 52.39 -21.30
CA PHE A 8 13.87 51.38 -20.55
C PHE A 8 13.16 50.89 -19.27
N GLN A 9 12.45 51.77 -18.55
CA GLN A 9 11.69 51.37 -17.34
C GLN A 9 10.48 50.51 -17.70
N VAL A 10 9.80 50.81 -18.81
CA VAL A 10 8.66 50.02 -19.30
C VAL A 10 9.10 48.62 -19.76
N LEU A 11 10.27 48.51 -20.39
CA LEU A 11 10.84 47.21 -20.76
C LEU A 11 11.20 46.38 -19.53
N GLN A 12 11.75 47.01 -18.49
CA GLN A 12 12.10 46.32 -17.25
C GLN A 12 10.84 45.76 -16.55
N THR A 13 9.78 46.56 -16.41
CA THR A 13 8.54 46.11 -15.78
C THR A 13 7.88 44.97 -16.56
N LEU A 14 7.95 45.00 -17.90
CA LEU A 14 7.42 43.93 -18.74
C LEU A 14 8.19 42.61 -18.56
N ILE A 15 9.52 42.69 -18.43
CA ILE A 15 10.37 41.52 -18.17
C ILE A 15 10.08 40.94 -16.78
N GLU A 16 9.94 41.79 -15.76
CA GLU A 16 9.60 41.35 -14.40
C GLU A 16 8.20 40.69 -14.33
N GLU A 17 7.22 41.21 -15.08
CA GLU A 17 5.89 40.59 -15.22
C GLU A 17 5.94 39.22 -15.93
N GLU A 18 6.77 39.08 -16.97
CA GLU A 18 6.94 37.81 -17.69
C GLU A 18 7.67 36.77 -16.83
N GLU A 19 8.72 37.17 -16.10
CA GLU A 19 9.44 36.30 -15.16
C GLU A 19 8.53 35.80 -14.03
N THR A 20 7.74 36.70 -13.43
CA THR A 20 6.78 36.32 -12.39
C THR A 20 5.68 35.41 -12.92
N ASN A 21 5.23 35.58 -14.17
CA ASN A 21 4.28 34.67 -14.81
C ASN A 21 4.90 33.28 -15.04
N MET A 22 6.14 33.21 -15.54
CA MET A 22 6.85 31.94 -15.73
C MET A 22 7.05 31.19 -14.40
N GLU A 23 7.41 31.90 -13.33
CA GLU A 23 7.56 31.31 -12.01
C GLU A 23 6.23 30.78 -11.44
N ASN A 24 5.14 31.52 -11.64
CA ASN A 24 3.80 31.07 -11.28
C ASN A 24 3.38 29.82 -12.08
N ASN A 25 3.65 29.78 -13.38
CA ASN A 25 3.35 28.61 -14.22
C ASN A 25 4.16 27.37 -13.80
N TRP A 26 5.43 27.56 -13.44
CA TRP A 26 6.27 26.51 -12.88
C TRP A 26 5.73 25.98 -11.54
N LYS A 27 5.29 26.89 -10.67
CA LYS A 27 4.68 26.55 -9.38
C LYS A 27 3.41 25.73 -9.56
N VAL A 28 2.49 26.18 -10.42
CA VAL A 28 1.24 25.47 -10.75
C VAL A 28 1.53 24.06 -11.26
N THR A 29 2.51 23.91 -12.14
CA THR A 29 2.91 22.60 -12.68
C THR A 29 3.45 21.67 -11.60
N LYS A 30 4.30 22.20 -10.71
CA LYS A 30 4.88 21.43 -9.59
C LYS A 30 3.81 20.99 -8.59
N GLU A 31 2.85 21.87 -8.29
CA GLU A 31 1.72 21.57 -7.41
C GLU A 31 0.82 20.50 -8.02
N ALA A 32 0.46 20.61 -9.31
CA ALA A 32 -0.34 19.60 -10.01
C ALA A 32 0.36 18.24 -10.05
N LEU A 33 1.67 18.21 -10.30
CA LEU A 33 2.45 16.98 -10.29
C LEU A 33 2.51 16.37 -8.88
N THR A 34 2.70 17.21 -7.86
CA THR A 34 2.74 16.77 -6.44
C THR A 34 1.40 16.22 -6.00
N ALA A 35 0.29 16.88 -6.34
CA ALA A 35 -1.06 16.44 -6.03
C ALA A 35 -1.35 15.06 -6.67
N LYS A 36 -0.98 14.88 -7.94
CA LYS A 36 -1.13 13.60 -8.64
C LYS A 36 -0.28 12.49 -8.01
N CYS A 37 0.96 12.79 -7.62
CA CYS A 37 1.81 11.84 -6.91
C CYS A 37 1.23 11.46 -5.54
N GLN A 38 0.71 12.43 -4.78
CA GLN A 38 0.05 12.18 -3.49
C GLN A 38 -1.22 11.37 -3.64
N GLU A 39 -2.04 11.63 -4.66
CA GLU A 39 -3.23 10.83 -4.99
C GLU A 39 -2.85 9.37 -5.26
N VAL A 40 -1.88 9.13 -6.16
CA VAL A 40 -1.41 7.77 -6.48
C VAL A 40 -0.79 7.06 -5.27
N LEU A 41 -0.08 7.79 -4.41
CA LEU A 41 0.49 7.24 -3.18
C LEU A 41 -0.59 6.98 -2.11
N ASN A 42 -1.61 7.84 -2.00
CA ASN A 42 -2.74 7.67 -1.10
C ASN A 42 -3.65 6.50 -1.52
N LEU A 43 -3.67 6.13 -2.80
CA LEU A 43 -4.32 4.90 -3.28
C LEU A 43 -3.60 3.64 -2.79
N LYS A 44 -2.29 3.71 -2.51
CA LYS A 44 -1.57 2.65 -1.79
C LYS A 44 -1.82 2.76 -0.29
N LYS A 45 -3.08 2.76 0.14
CA LYS A 45 -3.41 2.52 1.54
C LYS A 45 -2.80 1.17 1.89
N HIS A 46 -1.83 1.17 2.80
CA HIS A 46 -1.33 -0.04 3.41
C HIS A 46 -2.46 -0.60 4.26
N HIS A 47 -3.33 -1.37 3.62
CA HIS A 47 -4.33 -2.13 4.32
C HIS A 47 -3.57 -3.02 5.28
N HIS A 48 -3.73 -2.68 6.55
CA HIS A 48 -3.29 -3.54 7.63
C HIS A 48 -3.92 -4.92 7.39
N LYS A 49 -3.34 -5.97 7.98
CA LYS A 49 -3.64 -7.40 7.74
C LYS A 49 -5.10 -7.86 7.98
N GLU A 50 -6.10 -6.98 7.93
CA GLU A 50 -7.54 -7.25 7.94
C GLU A 50 -8.00 -8.18 6.82
N TRP A 51 -7.17 -8.42 5.81
CA TRP A 51 -7.49 -9.41 4.76
C TRP A 51 -7.41 -10.86 5.25
N ILE A 52 -6.76 -11.12 6.39
CA ILE A 52 -6.65 -12.47 6.95
C ILE A 52 -7.98 -12.84 7.61
N SER A 53 -8.60 -13.93 7.15
CA SER A 53 -9.86 -14.42 7.70
C SER A 53 -9.69 -15.02 9.11
N MET A 54 -10.80 -15.08 9.85
CA MET A 54 -10.86 -15.75 11.15
C MET A 54 -10.47 -17.24 11.03
N ASP A 55 -10.95 -17.93 9.98
CA ASP A 55 -10.58 -19.31 9.67
C ASP A 55 -9.07 -19.50 9.48
N THR A 56 -8.39 -18.53 8.88
CA THR A 56 -6.92 -18.56 8.75
C THR A 56 -6.25 -18.32 10.11
N LEU A 57 -6.77 -17.44 10.95
CA LEU A 57 -6.27 -17.24 12.32
C LEU A 57 -6.39 -18.53 13.16
N ASP A 58 -7.51 -19.24 13.06
CA ASP A 58 -7.70 -20.53 13.74
C ASP A 58 -6.67 -21.57 13.28
N LYS A 59 -6.41 -21.66 11.97
CA LYS A 59 -5.37 -22.54 11.39
C LYS A 59 -3.95 -22.15 11.84
N ILE A 60 -3.67 -20.87 12.07
CA ILE A 60 -2.39 -20.41 12.64
C ILE A 60 -2.25 -20.96 14.06
N GLN A 61 -3.31 -20.86 14.87
CA GLN A 61 -3.30 -21.35 16.24
C GLN A 61 -3.16 -22.88 16.29
N GLU A 62 -3.88 -23.60 15.42
CA GLU A 62 -3.80 -25.05 15.30
C GLU A 62 -2.39 -25.52 14.91
N SER A 63 -1.76 -24.85 13.92
CA SER A 63 -0.39 -25.14 13.49
C SER A 63 0.62 -24.93 14.62
N LYS A 64 0.46 -23.85 15.41
CA LYS A 64 1.29 -23.61 16.62
C LYS A 64 1.13 -24.74 17.65
N ASN A 65 -0.10 -25.14 17.95
CA ASN A 65 -0.38 -26.19 18.91
C ASN A 65 0.23 -27.53 18.47
N LYS A 66 0.09 -27.90 17.19
CA LYS A 66 0.69 -29.13 16.61
C LYS A 66 2.22 -29.11 16.66
N LYS A 67 2.84 -27.95 16.43
CA LYS A 67 4.28 -27.78 16.57
C LYS A 67 4.75 -27.98 18.01
N THR A 68 4.04 -27.39 18.97
CA THR A 68 4.33 -27.55 20.40
C THR A 68 4.17 -29.00 20.85
N ALA A 69 3.09 -29.67 20.43
CA ALA A 69 2.86 -31.09 20.72
C ALA A 69 3.98 -31.98 20.17
N THR A 70 4.45 -31.71 18.94
CA THR A 70 5.56 -32.44 18.34
C THR A 70 6.88 -32.21 19.08
N ASN A 71 7.17 -30.96 19.50
CA ASN A 71 8.38 -30.64 20.26
C ASN A 71 8.43 -31.30 21.64
N ASN A 72 7.26 -31.45 22.28
CA ASN A 72 7.13 -32.07 23.60
C ASN A 72 7.00 -33.60 23.55
N SER A 73 6.96 -34.20 22.35
CA SER A 73 6.83 -35.65 22.17
C SER A 73 8.01 -36.41 22.80
N ARG A 74 7.70 -37.52 23.47
CA ARG A 74 8.68 -38.28 24.26
C ARG A 74 9.26 -39.45 23.47
N THR A 75 8.47 -40.04 22.58
CA THR A 75 8.89 -41.18 21.75
C THR A 75 9.11 -40.78 20.30
N ARG A 76 9.98 -41.51 19.60
CA ARG A 76 10.28 -41.26 18.18
C ARG A 76 9.04 -41.45 17.30
N THR A 77 8.17 -42.39 17.64
CA THR A 77 6.93 -42.67 16.90
C THR A 77 5.93 -41.51 17.00
N GLU A 78 5.71 -40.97 18.20
CA GLU A 78 4.88 -39.77 18.40
C GLU A 78 5.45 -38.57 17.64
N LYS A 79 6.77 -38.40 17.66
CA LYS A 79 7.44 -37.32 16.93
C LYS A 79 7.22 -37.40 15.43
N VAL A 80 7.35 -38.60 14.85
CA VAL A 80 7.10 -38.82 13.41
C VAL A 80 5.64 -38.55 13.04
N LYS A 81 4.69 -39.02 13.86
CA LYS A 81 3.26 -38.77 13.65
C LYS A 81 2.94 -37.27 13.74
N GLY A 82 3.38 -36.60 14.81
CA GLY A 82 3.18 -35.17 15.00
C GLY A 82 3.83 -34.32 13.90
N GLN A 83 5.01 -34.72 13.42
CA GLN A 83 5.67 -34.05 12.29
C GLN A 83 4.83 -34.12 11.00
N ALA A 84 4.21 -35.27 10.72
CA ALA A 84 3.34 -35.44 9.56
C ALA A 84 2.09 -34.54 9.68
N GLU A 85 1.45 -34.53 10.86
CA GLU A 85 0.27 -33.70 11.14
C GLU A 85 0.56 -32.20 11.06
N TYR A 86 1.69 -31.76 11.63
CA TYR A 86 2.16 -30.37 11.52
C TYR A 86 2.44 -29.98 10.06
N THR A 87 3.05 -30.88 9.29
CA THR A 87 3.37 -30.63 7.88
C THR A 87 2.09 -30.43 7.06
N GLU A 88 1.07 -31.25 7.28
CA GLU A 88 -0.21 -31.11 6.58
C GLU A 88 -0.97 -29.84 7.01
N ALA A 89 -1.04 -29.57 8.32
CA ALA A 89 -1.66 -28.35 8.83
C ALA A 89 -0.99 -27.08 8.26
N ASN A 90 0.34 -27.07 8.18
CA ASN A 90 1.09 -25.94 7.62
C ASN A 90 0.87 -25.77 6.11
N LYS A 91 0.67 -26.86 5.34
CA LYS A 91 0.28 -26.77 3.93
C LYS A 91 -1.10 -26.14 3.78
N GLN A 92 -2.07 -26.55 4.60
CA GLN A 92 -3.42 -26.01 4.57
C GLN A 92 -3.46 -24.52 4.95
N LEU A 93 -2.70 -24.13 5.98
CA LEU A 93 -2.52 -22.73 6.36
C LEU A 93 -1.97 -21.88 5.21
N LYS A 94 -0.91 -22.34 4.53
CA LYS A 94 -0.36 -21.63 3.37
C LYS A 94 -1.39 -21.47 2.25
N ARG A 95 -2.25 -22.47 2.03
CA ARG A 95 -3.34 -22.39 1.05
C ARG A 95 -4.39 -21.36 1.46
N SER A 96 -4.81 -21.33 2.73
CA SER A 96 -5.82 -20.37 3.20
C SER A 96 -5.31 -18.92 3.12
N ILE A 97 -4.05 -18.68 3.54
CA ILE A 97 -3.39 -17.38 3.37
C ILE A 97 -3.37 -16.95 1.89
N ARG A 98 -3.16 -17.89 0.95
CA ARG A 98 -3.19 -17.53 -0.48
C ARG A 98 -4.60 -17.15 -0.93
N VAL A 99 -5.61 -17.89 -0.49
CA VAL A 99 -7.03 -17.65 -0.84
C VAL A 99 -7.50 -16.31 -0.28
N ASP A 100 -7.26 -16.06 1.01
CA ASP A 100 -7.62 -14.81 1.68
C ASP A 100 -7.02 -13.60 0.95
N LYS A 101 -5.75 -13.71 0.50
CA LYS A 101 -5.09 -12.66 -0.27
C LYS A 101 -5.75 -12.43 -1.63
N GLN A 102 -6.13 -13.51 -2.32
CA GLN A 102 -6.79 -13.43 -3.62
C GLN A 102 -8.19 -12.79 -3.51
N ASN A 103 -8.96 -13.19 -2.49
CA ASN A 103 -10.28 -12.62 -2.22
C ASN A 103 -10.19 -11.13 -1.95
N TYR A 104 -9.27 -10.74 -1.07
CA TYR A 104 -9.04 -9.34 -0.74
C TYR A 104 -8.66 -8.49 -1.96
N VAL A 105 -7.74 -8.95 -2.81
CA VAL A 105 -7.39 -8.23 -4.05
C VAL A 105 -8.60 -8.10 -4.98
N LYS A 106 -9.39 -9.17 -5.12
CA LYS A 106 -10.59 -9.16 -5.97
C LYS A 106 -11.66 -8.19 -5.46
N ASP A 107 -11.89 -8.15 -4.15
CA ASP A 107 -12.90 -7.28 -3.53
C ASP A 107 -12.47 -5.81 -3.55
N SER A 108 -11.17 -5.53 -3.35
CA SER A 108 -10.62 -4.18 -3.51
C SER A 108 -10.78 -3.63 -4.95
N GLY A 109 -10.68 -4.50 -5.96
CA GLY A 109 -10.91 -4.12 -7.36
C GLY A 109 -12.37 -3.80 -7.66
N LYS A 110 -13.31 -4.59 -7.13
CA LYS A 110 -14.76 -4.36 -7.28
C LYS A 110 -15.26 -3.10 -6.58
N LEU A 111 -14.67 -2.75 -5.44
CA LEU A 111 -15.02 -1.52 -4.71
C LEU A 111 -14.66 -0.29 -5.55
N HIS A 112 -13.46 -0.26 -6.15
CA HIS A 112 -13.05 0.83 -7.05
C HIS A 112 -13.91 0.95 -8.31
N GLU A 113 -14.42 -0.14 -8.85
CA GLU A 113 -15.24 -0.14 -10.08
C GLU A 113 -16.70 0.34 -9.84
N LYS A 114 -17.18 0.29 -8.59
CA LYS A 114 -18.51 0.82 -8.21
C LYS A 114 -18.50 2.31 -7.85
N GLU A 115 -17.33 2.89 -7.63
CA GLU A 115 -17.15 4.29 -7.25
C GLU A 115 -16.76 5.18 -8.45
N ILE A 116 -16.69 4.60 -9.66
CA ILE A 116 -16.55 5.29 -10.97
C ILE A 116 -17.91 5.28 -11.66
#